data_AF-A0A974VVU8-F1
#
_entry.id   AF-A0A974VVU8-F1
#
_cell.length_a   1.000
_cell.length_b   1.000
_cell.length_c   1.000
_cell.angle_alpha   90.00
_cell.angle_beta   90.00
_cell.angle_gamma   90.00
#
_symmetry.space_group_name_H-M   'P 1'
#
loop_
_entity.id
_entity.type
_entity.pdbx_description
1 polymer ?
#
loop_
_entity_poly.entity_id
_entity_poly.type
_entity_poly.pdbx_seq_one_letter_code
_entity_poly.pdbx_strand_id
1 'polypeptide(L)'
;MDKTTIFSIAAIAVSAASFVVLFSQLKISSAKTRLDLHNKRFSIYLTALEYYQATSHESTDKILEKSINFTKSYRESRFLFDPEDGVYETLGKIQQNGSTIYFYEKNKYERDSHLTEDTYDLSALHESSVKARNEFEVNLNLLENQIEKYIRFTNIAGWRVFK
;
A
#
# COMPACT_ATOMS: atom_id res chain seq x y z
N MET A 1 32.92 0.89 54.92
CA MET A 1 31.97 1.47 53.95
C MET A 1 30.59 1.16 54.48
N ASP A 2 29.78 2.18 54.76
CA ASP A 2 28.48 1.98 55.40
C ASP A 2 27.50 1.29 54.45
N LYS A 3 26.61 0.48 55.01
CA LYS A 3 25.60 -0.26 54.24
C LYS A 3 24.77 0.68 53.35
N THR A 4 24.48 1.88 53.85
CA THR A 4 23.79 2.95 53.12
C THR A 4 24.55 3.39 51.85
N THR A 5 25.87 3.56 51.91
CA THR A 5 26.69 3.93 50.75
C THR A 5 26.70 2.83 49.68
N ILE A 6 26.74 1.55 50.09
CA ILE A 6 26.68 0.40 49.17
C ILE A 6 25.32 0.35 48.46
N PHE A 7 24.22 0.54 49.21
CA PHE A 7 22.88 0.59 48.62
C PHE A 7 22.70 1.75 47.64
N SER A 8 23.23 2.94 47.95
CA SER A 8 23.16 4.09 47.05
C SER A 8 23.93 3.84 45.75
N ILE A 9 25.14 3.27 45.81
CA ILE A 9 25.92 2.95 44.61
C ILE A 9 25.21 1.88 43.77
N ALA A 10 24.68 0.84 44.40
CA ALA A 10 23.91 -0.21 43.71
C ALA A 10 22.65 0.37 43.05
N ALA A 11 21.93 1.26 43.73
CA ALA A 11 20.75 1.93 43.18
C ALA A 11 21.12 2.79 41.95
N ILE A 12 22.20 3.57 42.01
CA ILE A 12 22.69 4.36 40.87
C ILE A 12 23.05 3.46 39.69
N ALA A 13 23.78 2.36 39.94
CA ALA A 13 24.19 1.42 38.90
C ALA A 13 22.96 0.75 38.24
N VAL A 14 21.98 0.32 39.04
CA VAL A 14 20.72 -0.26 38.53
C VAL A 14 19.93 0.77 37.73
N SER A 15 19.79 2.01 38.23
CA SER A 15 19.09 3.08 37.49
C SER A 15 19.77 3.42 36.17
N ALA A 16 21.11 3.48 36.13
CA ALA A 16 21.86 3.70 34.90
C ALA A 16 21.67 2.56 33.90
N ALA A 17 21.73 1.31 34.36
CA ALA A 17 21.47 0.13 33.52
C ALA A 17 20.03 0.13 32.98
N SER A 18 19.04 0.43 33.82
CA SER A 18 17.62 0.55 33.41
C SER A 18 17.43 1.66 32.37
N PHE A 19 18.11 2.80 32.51
CA PHE A 19 18.04 3.89 31.53
C PHE A 19 18.57 3.45 30.16
N VAL A 20 19.69 2.72 30.10
CA VAL A 20 20.25 2.20 28.83
C VAL A 20 19.28 1.22 28.16
N VAL A 21 18.65 0.34 28.94
CA VAL A 21 17.65 -0.61 28.43
C VAL A 21 16.44 0.14 27.86
N LEU A 22 15.87 1.10 28.61
CA LEU A 22 14.72 1.90 28.16
C LEU A 22 15.05 2.69 26.89
N PHE A 23 16.22 3.32 26.83
CA PHE A 23 16.68 4.05 25.64
C PHE A 23 16.80 3.12 24.42
N SER A 24 17.29 1.91 24.62
CA SER A 24 17.39 0.89 23.57
C SER A 24 16.00 0.41 23.11
N GLN A 25 15.07 0.20 24.05
CA GLN A 25 13.69 -0.18 23.74
C GLN A 25 12.96 0.91 22.95
N LEU A 26 13.14 2.19 23.30
CA LEU A 26 12.57 3.31 22.54
C LEU A 26 13.12 3.37 21.12
N LYS A 27 14.42 3.13 20.94
CA LYS A 27 15.04 3.06 19.60
C LYS A 27 14.46 1.93 18.76
N ILE A 28 14.33 0.73 19.35
CA ILE A 28 13.77 -0.44 18.66
C ILE A 28 12.30 -0.19 18.30
N SER A 29 11.51 0.37 19.22
CA SER A 29 10.10 0.69 18.98
C SER A 29 9.94 1.70 17.83
N SER A 30 10.74 2.77 17.82
CA SER A 30 10.74 3.74 16.73
C SER A 30 11.13 3.12 15.38
N ALA A 31 12.16 2.28 15.36
CA ALA A 31 12.56 1.56 14.15
C ALA A 31 11.45 0.62 13.64
N LYS A 32 10.76 -0.08 14.54
CA LYS A 32 9.63 -0.94 14.21
C LYS A 32 8.46 -0.15 13.63
N THR A 33 8.08 0.97 14.25
CA THR A 33 7.00 1.83 13.72
C THR A 33 7.32 2.35 12.32
N ARG A 34 8.57 2.71 12.04
CA ARG A 34 9.00 3.12 10.69
C ARG A 34 8.89 1.96 9.69
N LEU A 35 9.38 0.78 10.05
CA LEU A 35 9.28 -0.41 9.21
C LEU A 35 7.82 -0.78 8.90
N ASP A 36 6.95 -0.72 9.91
CA ASP A 36 5.52 -0.97 9.75
C ASP A 36 4.87 0.04 8.79
N LEU A 37 5.25 1.31 8.86
CA LEU A 37 4.79 2.34 7.92
C LEU A 37 5.27 2.06 6.49
N HIS A 38 6.54 1.68 6.31
CA HIS A 38 7.08 1.30 5.00
C HIS A 38 6.32 0.09 4.41
N ASN A 39 6.10 -0.95 5.21
CA ASN A 39 5.37 -2.14 4.79
C ASN A 39 3.92 -1.80 4.40
N LYS A 40 3.24 -0.94 5.16
CA LYS A 40 1.89 -0.47 4.80
C LYS A 40 1.89 0.26 3.46
N ARG A 41 2.83 1.19 3.24
CA ARG A 41 2.95 1.92 1.97
C ARG A 41 3.22 1.00 0.78
N PHE A 42 4.11 0.03 0.95
CA PHE A 42 4.39 -0.97 -0.09
C PHE A 42 3.19 -1.87 -0.36
N SER A 43 2.42 -2.24 0.68
CA SER A 43 1.19 -3.03 0.52
C SER A 43 0.15 -2.33 -0.37
N ILE A 44 0.08 -1.00 -0.37
CA ILE A 44 -0.82 -0.25 -1.27
C ILE A 44 -0.46 -0.53 -2.74
N TYR A 45 0.83 -0.44 -3.08
CA TYR A 45 1.32 -0.78 -4.42
C TYR A 45 1.00 -2.24 -4.78
N LEU A 46 1.28 -3.18 -3.88
CA LEU A 46 0.99 -4.61 -4.13
C LEU A 46 -0.49 -4.84 -4.45
N THR A 47 -1.41 -4.21 -3.71
CA THR A 47 -2.84 -4.36 -4.00
C THR A 47 -3.26 -3.76 -5.35
N ALA A 48 -2.57 -2.71 -5.83
CA ALA A 48 -2.79 -2.15 -7.16
C ALA A 48 -2.34 -3.13 -8.25
N LEU A 49 -1.15 -3.71 -8.07
CA LEU A 49 -0.57 -4.71 -8.97
C LEU A 49 -1.44 -5.98 -9.04
N GLU A 50 -1.87 -6.50 -7.88
CA GLU A 50 -2.77 -7.66 -7.83
C GLU A 50 -4.09 -7.40 -8.55
N TYR A 51 -4.63 -6.18 -8.41
CA TYR A 51 -5.86 -5.82 -9.13
C TYR A 51 -5.62 -5.77 -10.64
N TYR A 52 -4.50 -5.19 -11.08
CA TYR A 52 -4.12 -5.20 -12.50
C TYR A 52 -3.98 -6.63 -13.05
N GLN A 53 -3.27 -7.50 -12.34
CA GLN A 53 -3.11 -8.91 -12.71
C GLN A 53 -4.45 -9.63 -12.83
N ALA A 54 -5.35 -9.43 -11.87
CA ALA A 54 -6.68 -10.01 -11.90
C ALA A 54 -7.46 -9.56 -13.14
N THR A 55 -7.37 -8.28 -13.51
CA THR A 55 -8.06 -7.79 -14.72
C THR A 55 -7.57 -8.46 -15.99
N SER A 56 -6.32 -8.94 -16.06
CA SER A 56 -5.71 -9.50 -17.27
C SER A 56 -5.85 -11.01 -17.40
N HIS A 57 -5.91 -11.76 -16.29
CA HIS A 57 -5.74 -13.20 -16.31
C HIS A 57 -6.75 -14.00 -15.48
N GLU A 58 -7.60 -13.34 -14.70
CA GLU A 58 -8.49 -14.02 -13.76
C GLU A 58 -9.98 -13.88 -14.12
N SER A 59 -10.82 -14.64 -13.41
CA SER A 59 -12.27 -14.60 -13.58
C SER A 59 -12.89 -13.30 -13.06
N THR A 60 -14.09 -12.99 -13.54
CA THR A 60 -14.86 -11.81 -13.10
C THR A 60 -15.03 -11.74 -11.58
N ASP A 61 -15.22 -12.88 -10.90
CA ASP A 61 -15.32 -12.93 -9.43
C ASP A 61 -14.03 -12.50 -8.74
N LYS A 62 -12.88 -12.90 -9.29
CA LYS A 62 -11.57 -12.52 -8.75
C LYS A 62 -11.25 -11.06 -8.99
N ILE A 63 -11.61 -10.53 -10.16
CA ILE A 63 -11.53 -9.09 -10.44
C ILE A 63 -12.34 -8.31 -9.39
N LEU A 64 -13.55 -8.76 -9.07
CA LEU A 64 -14.39 -8.13 -8.04
C LEU A 64 -13.73 -8.22 -6.65
N GLU A 65 -13.27 -9.40 -6.24
CA GLU A 65 -12.57 -9.61 -4.96
C GLU A 65 -11.40 -8.64 -4.80
N LYS A 66 -10.52 -8.56 -5.80
CA LYS A 66 -9.36 -7.67 -5.79
C LYS A 66 -9.74 -6.19 -5.85
N SER A 67 -10.81 -5.83 -6.55
CA SER A 67 -11.33 -4.44 -6.57
C SER A 67 -11.77 -3.96 -5.19
N ILE A 68 -12.38 -4.84 -4.38
CA ILE A 68 -12.83 -4.53 -3.01
C ILE A 68 -11.62 -4.30 -2.11
N ASN A 69 -10.61 -5.17 -2.20
CA ASN A 69 -9.37 -5.02 -1.45
C ASN A 69 -8.62 -3.75 -1.87
N PHE A 70 -8.52 -3.48 -3.17
CA PHE A 70 -7.94 -2.27 -3.71
C PHE A 70 -8.66 -1.01 -3.22
N THR A 71 -10.00 -1.02 -3.15
CA THR A 71 -10.78 0.12 -2.66
C THR A 71 -10.40 0.48 -1.22
N LYS A 72 -10.13 -0.50 -0.36
CA LYS A 72 -9.64 -0.26 1.01
C LYS A 72 -8.26 0.40 0.97
N SER A 73 -7.32 -0.17 0.23
CA SER A 73 -5.97 0.39 0.06
C SER A 73 -6.00 1.81 -0.50
N TYR A 74 -6.84 2.07 -1.49
CA TYR A 74 -7.04 3.41 -2.04
C TYR A 74 -7.48 4.40 -0.95
N ARG A 75 -8.44 4.06 -0.11
CA ARG A 75 -8.86 4.92 1.00
C ARG A 75 -7.76 5.11 2.05
N GLU A 76 -7.02 4.06 2.38
CA GLU A 76 -5.91 4.11 3.33
C GLU A 76 -4.76 4.99 2.83
N SER A 77 -4.50 5.00 1.52
CA SER A 77 -3.41 5.77 0.92
C SER A 77 -3.49 7.28 1.24
N ARG A 78 -4.70 7.80 1.46
CA ARG A 78 -4.93 9.21 1.86
C ARG A 78 -4.22 9.61 3.15
N PHE A 79 -3.97 8.66 4.03
CA PHE A 79 -3.32 8.89 5.33
C PHE A 79 -1.84 8.50 5.31
N LEU A 80 -1.42 7.73 4.31
CA LEU A 80 -0.08 7.14 4.24
C LEU A 80 0.89 7.97 3.40
N PHE A 81 0.39 8.77 2.46
CA PHE A 81 1.21 9.55 1.53
C PHE A 81 0.95 11.05 1.65
N ASP A 82 1.96 11.84 1.29
CA ASP A 82 1.80 13.29 1.16
C ASP A 82 0.85 13.60 -0.03
N PRO A 83 -0.18 14.45 0.16
CA PRO A 83 -1.07 14.86 -0.93
C PRO A 83 -0.33 15.42 -2.16
N GLU A 84 0.81 16.09 -1.98
CA GLU A 84 1.57 16.69 -3.08
C GLU A 84 2.16 15.64 -4.03
N ASP A 85 2.27 14.38 -3.61
CA ASP A 85 2.83 13.30 -4.44
C ASP A 85 1.85 12.71 -5.44
N GLY A 86 0.57 13.05 -5.34
CA GLY A 86 -0.45 12.61 -6.29
C GLY A 86 -0.78 11.12 -6.24
N VAL A 87 -0.35 10.39 -5.19
CA VAL A 87 -0.57 8.93 -5.07
C VAL A 87 -2.05 8.60 -4.98
N TYR A 88 -2.81 9.38 -4.21
CA TYR A 88 -4.24 9.18 -4.03
C TYR A 88 -4.99 9.32 -5.36
N GLU A 89 -4.66 10.34 -6.13
CA GLU A 89 -5.25 10.65 -7.44
C GLU A 89 -4.93 9.56 -8.46
N THR A 90 -3.67 9.08 -8.51
CA THR A 90 -3.26 7.98 -9.39
C THR A 90 -4.01 6.69 -9.03
N LEU A 91 -4.15 6.36 -7.75
CA LEU A 91 -4.93 5.20 -7.30
C LEU A 91 -6.42 5.32 -7.65
N GLY A 92 -6.98 6.54 -7.62
CA GLY A 92 -8.34 6.79 -8.08
C GLY A 92 -8.53 6.50 -9.57
N LYS A 93 -7.56 6.90 -10.42
CA LYS A 93 -7.56 6.56 -11.86
C LYS A 93 -7.46 5.05 -12.07
N ILE A 94 -6.60 4.38 -11.32
CA ILE A 94 -6.50 2.91 -11.32
C ILE A 94 -7.85 2.27 -10.97
N GLN A 95 -8.53 2.76 -9.94
CA GLN A 95 -9.85 2.25 -9.54
C GLN A 95 -10.85 2.35 -10.70
N GLN A 96 -10.88 3.51 -11.36
CA GLN A 96 -11.81 3.78 -12.46
C GLN A 96 -11.52 2.89 -13.68
N ASN A 97 -10.24 2.71 -14.01
CA ASN A 97 -9.81 1.84 -15.11
C ASN A 97 -10.20 0.38 -14.83
N GLY A 98 -9.86 -0.12 -13.65
CA GLY A 98 -10.23 -1.47 -13.23
C GLY A 98 -11.75 -1.69 -13.21
N SER A 99 -12.53 -0.70 -12.77
CA SER A 99 -14.00 -0.78 -12.79
C SER A 99 -14.57 -0.84 -14.21
N THR A 100 -13.99 -0.09 -15.13
CA THR A 100 -14.37 -0.08 -16.56
C THR A 100 -14.09 -1.45 -17.19
N ILE A 101 -12.94 -2.04 -16.89
CA ILE A 101 -12.56 -3.38 -17.36
C ILE A 101 -13.51 -4.43 -16.79
N TYR A 102 -13.73 -4.41 -15.48
CA TYR A 102 -14.65 -5.31 -14.80
C TYR A 102 -16.06 -5.27 -15.40
N PHE A 103 -16.57 -4.07 -15.67
CA PHE A 103 -17.89 -3.88 -16.26
C PHE A 103 -17.99 -4.57 -17.63
N TYR A 104 -16.99 -4.42 -18.49
CA TYR A 104 -16.95 -5.13 -19.77
C TYR A 104 -16.90 -6.65 -19.60
N GLU A 105 -15.97 -7.17 -18.79
CA GLU A 105 -15.80 -8.62 -18.60
C GLU A 105 -17.07 -9.27 -18.03
N LYS A 106 -17.74 -8.58 -17.10
CA LYS A 106 -19.02 -9.02 -16.54
C LYS A 106 -20.12 -9.10 -17.61
N ASN A 107 -20.33 -8.03 -18.37
CA ASN A 107 -21.38 -8.00 -19.40
C ASN A 107 -21.10 -9.01 -20.52
N LYS A 108 -19.84 -9.19 -20.90
CA LYS A 108 -19.43 -10.22 -21.86
C LYS A 108 -19.78 -11.62 -21.34
N TYR A 109 -19.41 -11.94 -20.10
CA TYR A 109 -19.71 -13.23 -19.49
C TYR A 109 -21.23 -13.49 -19.40
N GLU A 110 -22.01 -12.50 -18.97
CA GLU A 110 -23.46 -12.63 -18.84
C GLU A 110 -24.15 -12.87 -20.20
N ARG A 111 -23.69 -12.19 -21.26
CA ARG A 111 -24.19 -12.42 -22.63
C ARG A 111 -23.80 -13.80 -23.15
N ASP A 112 -22.52 -14.18 -23.05
CA ASP A 112 -22.01 -15.47 -23.54
C ASP A 112 -22.65 -16.65 -22.81
N SER A 113 -23.07 -16.44 -21.56
CA SER A 113 -23.76 -17.44 -20.73
C SER A 113 -25.29 -17.41 -20.84
N HIS A 114 -25.86 -16.55 -21.72
CA HIS A 114 -27.30 -16.35 -21.86
C HIS A 114 -28.02 -15.99 -20.55
N LEU A 115 -27.34 -15.32 -19.64
CA LEU A 115 -27.86 -14.90 -18.33
C LEU A 115 -28.63 -13.57 -18.40
N THR A 116 -28.52 -12.85 -19.52
CA THR A 116 -29.22 -11.58 -19.76
C THR A 116 -29.56 -11.42 -21.25
N GLU A 117 -30.67 -10.73 -21.54
CA GLU A 117 -31.05 -10.27 -22.88
C GLU A 117 -30.50 -8.87 -23.19
N ASP A 118 -29.66 -8.31 -22.30
CA ASP A 118 -29.28 -6.90 -22.36
C ASP A 118 -28.59 -6.50 -23.68
N THR A 119 -28.94 -5.29 -24.12
CA THR A 119 -28.65 -4.72 -25.45
C THR A 119 -27.47 -3.74 -25.43
N TYR A 120 -26.58 -3.83 -24.43
CA TYR A 120 -25.39 -2.98 -24.41
C TYR A 120 -24.54 -3.22 -25.66
N ASP A 121 -24.09 -2.13 -26.28
CA ASP A 121 -23.11 -2.21 -27.37
C ASP A 121 -21.77 -2.70 -26.80
N LEU A 122 -21.59 -4.02 -26.85
CA LEU A 122 -20.35 -4.65 -26.42
C LEU A 122 -19.13 -4.21 -27.22
N SER A 123 -19.30 -3.65 -28.43
CA SER A 123 -18.19 -3.09 -29.18
C SER A 123 -17.68 -1.81 -28.52
N ALA A 124 -18.59 -0.91 -28.14
CA ALA A 124 -18.22 0.32 -27.43
C ALA A 124 -17.63 0.04 -26.03
N LEU A 125 -18.18 -0.97 -25.32
CA LEU A 125 -17.63 -1.42 -24.04
C LEU A 125 -16.25 -2.08 -24.20
N HIS A 126 -16.03 -2.83 -25.28
CA HIS A 126 -14.74 -3.44 -25.58
C HIS A 126 -13.67 -2.37 -25.83
N GLU A 127 -13.96 -1.37 -26.67
CA GLU A 127 -13.04 -0.27 -26.93
C GLU A 127 -12.68 0.48 -25.63
N SER A 128 -13.68 0.76 -24.80
CA SER A 128 -13.49 1.40 -23.49
C SER A 128 -12.62 0.56 -22.56
N SER A 129 -12.82 -0.77 -22.55
CA SER A 129 -12.02 -1.71 -21.75
C SER A 129 -10.56 -1.78 -22.23
N VAL A 130 -10.34 -1.85 -23.54
CA VAL A 130 -8.98 -1.84 -24.12
C VAL A 130 -8.24 -0.55 -23.75
N LYS A 131 -8.89 0.60 -23.87
CA LYS A 131 -8.32 1.88 -23.44
C LYS A 131 -8.02 1.89 -21.94
N ALA A 132 -8.95 1.42 -21.11
CA ALA A 132 -8.78 1.35 -19.67
C ALA A 132 -7.61 0.45 -19.26
N ARG A 133 -7.36 -0.67 -19.96
CA ARG A 133 -6.19 -1.54 -19.72
C ARG A 133 -4.86 -0.81 -19.94
N ASN A 134 -4.74 -0.12 -21.07
CA ASN A 134 -3.54 0.66 -21.38
C ASN A 134 -3.33 1.79 -20.35
N GLU A 135 -4.40 2.52 -20.01
CA GLU A 135 -4.33 3.57 -19.01
C GLU A 135 -4.03 3.02 -17.61
N PHE A 136 -4.50 1.80 -17.27
CA PHE A 136 -4.18 1.15 -16.01
C PHE A 136 -2.66 0.90 -15.93
N GLU A 137 -2.06 0.27 -16.95
CA GLU A 137 -0.61 0.04 -16.99
C GLU A 137 0.19 1.35 -16.85
N VAL A 138 -0.19 2.40 -17.57
CA VAL A 138 0.46 3.72 -17.46
C VAL A 138 0.35 4.29 -16.05
N ASN A 139 -0.83 4.21 -15.42
CA ASN A 139 -1.00 4.70 -14.06
C ASN A 139 -0.28 3.83 -13.03
N LEU A 140 -0.13 2.52 -13.27
CA LEU A 140 0.64 1.62 -12.41
C LEU A 140 2.13 1.99 -12.44
N ASN A 141 2.69 2.23 -13.62
CA ASN A 141 4.07 2.73 -13.76
C ASN A 141 4.27 4.10 -13.10
N LEU A 142 3.27 5.00 -13.19
CA LEU A 142 3.31 6.28 -12.49
C LEU A 142 3.30 6.08 -10.97
N LEU A 143 2.47 5.17 -10.47
CA LEU A 143 2.37 4.83 -9.06
C LEU A 143 3.70 4.31 -8.50
N GLU A 144 4.40 3.45 -9.25
CA GLU A 144 5.73 2.95 -8.88
C GLU A 144 6.73 4.10 -8.66
N ASN A 145 6.77 5.06 -9.58
CA ASN A 145 7.62 6.24 -9.47
C ASN A 145 7.25 7.13 -8.27
N GLN A 146 5.95 7.34 -8.02
CA GLN A 146 5.47 8.16 -6.90
C GLN A 146 5.80 7.52 -5.54
N ILE A 147 5.67 6.20 -5.43
CA ILE A 147 5.88 5.47 -4.18
C ILE A 147 7.38 5.20 -3.94
N GLU A 148 8.23 5.25 -4.97
CA GLU A 148 9.66 4.93 -4.87
C GLU A 148 10.37 5.61 -3.69
N LYS A 149 10.17 6.93 -3.51
CA LYS A 149 10.81 7.70 -2.42
C LYS A 149 10.40 7.24 -1.01
N TYR A 150 9.28 6.54 -0.91
CA TYR A 150 8.75 5.99 0.33
C TYR A 150 9.22 4.56 0.61
N ILE A 151 9.74 3.85 -0.39
CA ILE A 151 10.20 2.46 -0.25
C ILE A 151 11.74 2.38 -0.21
N ARG A 152 12.46 3.36 -0.77
CA ARG A 152 13.93 3.38 -0.73
C ARG A 152 14.46 3.45 0.72
N PHE A 153 15.06 2.35 1.19
CA PHE A 153 15.72 2.23 2.50
C PHE A 153 17.09 2.96 2.59
N THR A 154 17.54 3.62 1.53
CA THR A 154 18.87 4.25 1.48
C THR A 154 19.01 5.45 2.43
N ASN A 155 17.89 6.02 2.90
CA ASN A 155 17.86 7.10 3.89
C ASN A 155 17.13 6.67 5.18
N ILE A 156 17.52 5.52 5.77
CA ILE A 156 17.20 5.28 7.18
C ILE A 156 18.03 6.28 8.02
N ALA A 157 17.48 7.49 8.18
CA ALA A 157 17.99 8.56 9.03
C ALA A 157 17.83 8.19 10.52
N GLY A 158 18.44 7.08 10.92
CA GLY A 158 18.58 6.61 12.29
C GLY A 158 20.03 6.41 12.71
N TRP A 159 21.00 6.54 11.78
CA TRP A 159 22.41 6.26 12.03
C TRP A 159 23.33 7.50 12.10
N ARG A 160 22.77 8.72 12.04
CA ARG A 160 23.51 9.94 12.40
C ARG A 160 23.15 10.39 13.81
N VAL A 161 23.54 9.59 14.80
CA VAL A 161 23.79 10.11 16.15
C VAL A 161 25.31 10.18 16.20
N PHE A 162 25.87 11.37 16.46
CA PHE A 162 27.29 11.77 16.33
C PHE A 162 27.68 12.33 14.95
N LYS A 163 27.63 13.66 14.85
CA LYS A 163 28.77 14.45 14.36
C LYS A 163 29.13 15.43 15.48
#